data_AF-A0AAP9NMN0-F1
#
_entry.id   AF-A0AAP9NMN0-F1
#
_cell.length_a   1.000
_cell.length_b   1.000
_cell.length_c   1.000
_cell.angle_alpha   90.00
_cell.angle_beta   90.00
_cell.angle_gamma   90.00
#
_symmetry.space_group_name_H-M   'P 1'
#
loop_
_entity.id
_entity.type
_entity.pdbx_description
1 polymer ?
#
loop_
_entity_poly.entity_id
_entity_poly.type
_entity_poly.pdbx_seq_one_letter_code
_entity_poly.pdbx_strand_id
1 'polypeptide(L)' 'MTVHKSQGSEFQHTALLLPQTPNPILTRELVYTGITRARDWLTQIEAKRGILNDAVAREVMRVSGAR' A
#
# COMPACT_ATOMS: atom_id res chain seq x y z
N MET A 1 -8.93 9.26 2.16
CA MET A 1 -7.53 9.54 2.58
C MET A 1 -6.59 8.69 1.76
N THR A 2 -5.47 9.23 1.27
CA THR A 2 -4.44 8.42 0.60
C THR A 2 -3.46 7.87 1.64
N VAL A 3 -2.75 6.78 1.31
CA VAL A 3 -1.72 6.22 2.20
C VAL A 3 -0.68 7.28 2.58
N HIS A 4 -0.25 8.11 1.61
CA HIS A 4 0.66 9.23 1.85
C HIS A 4 0.13 10.22 2.90
N LYS A 5 -1.15 10.57 2.84
CA LYS A 5 -1.78 11.49 3.80
C LYS A 5 -2.04 10.87 5.18
N SER A 6 -1.90 9.54 5.32
CA SER A 6 -2.07 8.82 6.59
C SER A 6 -0.76 8.59 7.35
N GLN A 7 0.38 9.05 6.82
CA GLN A 7 1.68 8.88 7.47
C GLN A 7 1.66 9.51 8.87
N GLY A 8 2.11 8.74 9.88
CA GLY A 8 2.10 9.16 11.29
C GLY A 8 0.75 9.00 12.01
N SER A 9 -0.31 8.55 11.32
CA SER A 9 -1.63 8.27 11.92
C SER A 9 -1.94 6.77 11.99
N GLU A 10 -2.68 6.31 13.00
CA GLU A 10 -3.12 4.91 13.12
C GLU A 10 -4.59 4.81 13.52
N PHE A 11 -5.28 3.77 13.05
CA PHE A 11 -6.71 3.58 13.20
C PHE A 11 -7.01 2.18 13.73
N GLN A 12 -8.08 2.05 14.54
CA GLN A 12 -8.49 0.75 15.07
C GLN A 12 -8.77 -0.26 13.95
N HIS A 13 -9.51 0.17 12.93
CA HIS A 13 -9.78 -0.58 11.71
C HIS A 13 -9.44 0.26 10.48
N THR A 14 -8.70 -0.31 9.53
CA THR A 14 -8.43 0.30 8.22
C THR A 14 -8.98 -0.58 7.09
N ALA A 15 -9.60 0.06 6.10
CA ALA A 15 -9.89 -0.55 4.81
C ALA A 15 -8.87 -0.09 3.77
N LEU A 16 -8.07 -1.01 3.22
CA LEU A 16 -7.08 -0.75 2.19
C LEU A 16 -7.67 -1.07 0.81
N LEU A 17 -8.02 -0.02 0.07
CA LEU A 17 -8.58 -0.14 -1.29
C LEU A 17 -7.46 -0.12 -2.34
N LEU A 18 -7.31 -1.21 -3.07
CA LEU A 18 -6.36 -1.35 -4.17
C LEU A 18 -6.99 -0.90 -5.50
N PRO A 19 -6.18 -0.35 -6.43
CA PRO A 19 -6.68 0.05 -7.74
C PRO A 19 -7.19 -1.15 -8.54
N GLN A 20 -8.13 -0.89 -9.45
CA GLN A 20 -8.72 -1.93 -10.29
C GLN A 20 -7.76 -2.47 -11.35
N THR A 21 -6.79 -1.66 -11.77
CA THR A 21 -5.78 -1.98 -12.77
C THR A 21 -4.37 -1.83 -12.18
N PRO A 22 -3.36 -2.56 -12.71
CA PRO A 22 -1.98 -2.38 -12.28
C PRO A 22 -1.54 -0.92 -12.37
N ASN A 23 -1.05 -0.37 -11.26
CA ASN A 23 -0.62 1.01 -11.16
C ASN A 23 0.84 1.06 -10.69
N PRO A 24 1.75 1.79 -11.35
CA PRO A 24 3.16 1.88 -10.94
C PRO A 24 3.36 2.51 -9.55
N ILE A 25 2.39 3.30 -9.07
CA ILE A 25 2.42 3.88 -7.71
C ILE A 25 2.20 2.79 -6.65
N LEU A 26 1.52 1.69 -6.99
CA LEU A 26 1.28 0.59 -6.06
C LEU A 26 2.53 -0.29 -5.96
N THR A 27 3.29 -0.10 -4.88
CA THR A 27 4.51 -0.85 -4.56
C THR A 27 4.41 -1.56 -3.20
N ARG A 28 5.38 -2.44 -2.91
CA ARG A 28 5.49 -3.12 -1.61
C ARG A 28 5.49 -2.14 -0.44
N GLU A 29 6.22 -1.04 -0.53
CA GLU A 29 6.34 -0.03 0.51
C GLU A 29 5.03 0.73 0.75
N LEU A 30 4.29 1.02 -0.32
CA LEU A 30 2.99 1.67 -0.19
C LEU A 30 1.95 0.74 0.46
N VAL A 31 1.96 -0.53 0.07
CA VAL A 31 1.13 -1.57 0.70
C VAL A 31 1.49 -1.73 2.18
N TYR A 32 2.77 -1.89 2.49
CA TYR A 32 3.27 -2.01 3.87
C TYR A 32 2.85 -0.81 4.73
N THR A 33 3.03 0.40 4.20
CA THR A 33 2.63 1.62 4.91
C THR A 33 1.12 1.62 5.17
N GLY A 34 0.30 1.24 4.18
CA GLY A 34 -1.15 1.13 4.32
C GLY A 34 -1.58 0.08 5.36
N ILE A 35 -0.96 -1.09 5.37
CA ILE A 35 -1.22 -2.17 6.34
C ILE A 35 -0.92 -1.70 7.76
N THR A 36 0.23 -1.07 7.98
CA THR A 36 0.66 -0.60 9.31
C THR A 36 -0.14 0.60 9.83
N ARG A 37 -1.14 1.10 9.09
CA ARG A 37 -2.10 2.09 9.64
C ARG A 37 -3.22 1.43 10.45
N ALA A 38 -3.43 0.12 10.30
CA ALA A 38 -4.38 -0.64 11.10
C ALA A 38 -3.75 -1.08 12.43
N ARG A 39 -4.45 -0.86 13.55
CA ARG A 39 -4.05 -1.35 14.88
C ARG A 39 -4.59 -2.75 15.15
N ASP A 40 -5.89 -2.95 14.94
CA ASP A 40 -6.56 -4.21 15.32
C ASP A 40 -7.02 -4.98 14.08
N TRP A 41 -7.59 -4.27 13.10
CA TRP A 41 -8.28 -4.91 11.98
C TRP A 41 -7.92 -4.29 10.63
N LEU A 42 -7.71 -5.13 9.62
CA LEU A 42 -7.49 -4.71 8.24
C LEU A 42 -8.50 -5.40 7.32
N THR A 43 -9.21 -4.60 6.52
CA THR A 43 -9.99 -5.10 5.38
C THR A 43 -9.24 -4.71 4.11
N GLN A 44 -8.74 -5.70 3.37
CA GLN A 44 -8.14 -5.47 2.06
C GLN A 44 -9.22 -5.62 0.97
N ILE A 45 -9.29 -4.66 0.04
CA ILE A 45 -10.26 -4.66 -1.05
C ILE A 45 -9.49 -4.56 -2.36
N GLU A 46 -9.66 -5.56 -3.25
CA GLU A 46 -9.15 -5.53 -4.62
C GLU A 46 -10.25 -5.92 -5.60
N ALA A 47 -10.32 -5.24 -6.75
CA ALA A 47 -11.34 -5.52 -7.77
C ALA A 47 -11.00 -6.77 -8.61
N LYS A 48 -9.73 -7.16 -8.65
CA LYS A 48 -9.25 -8.36 -9.31
C LYS A 48 -8.27 -9.06 -8.38
N ARG A 49 -8.35 -10.39 -8.32
CA ARG A 49 -7.44 -11.19 -7.52
C ARG A 49 -6.00 -11.02 -8.00
N GLY A 50 -5.09 -10.82 -7.05
CA GLY A 50 -3.65 -10.80 -7.31
C GLY A 50 -3.03 -9.41 -7.48
N ILE A 51 -3.81 -8.33 -7.42
CA ILE A 51 -3.27 -6.97 -7.43
C ILE A 51 -2.34 -6.76 -6.23
N LEU A 52 -2.70 -7.30 -5.06
CA LEU A 52 -1.80 -7.29 -3.90
C LEU A 52 -0.51 -8.08 -4.15
N ASN A 53 -0.61 -9.27 -4.75
CA ASN A 53 0.56 -10.10 -5.03
C ASN A 53 1.53 -9.40 -5.99
N ASP A 54 0.99 -8.77 -7.03
CA ASP A 54 1.78 -7.97 -7.96
C ASP A 54 2.44 -6.78 -7.27
N ALA A 55 1.74 -6.13 -6.34
CA ALA A 55 2.26 -5.00 -5.58
C ALA A 55 3.43 -5.39 -4.66
N VAL A 56 3.31 -6.50 -3.93
CA VAL A 56 4.35 -6.93 -2.98
C VAL A 56 5.59 -7.48 -3.69
N ALA A 57 5.45 -7.96 -4.94
CA ALA A 57 6.57 -8.40 -5.77
C ALA A 57 7.34 -7.22 -6.41
N ARG A 58 6.77 -6.00 -6.42
CA ARG A 58 7.41 -4.80 -6.97
C ARG A 58 8.27 -4.12 -5.90
N GLU A 59 9.57 -4.10 -6.12
CA GLU A 59 10.49 -3.24 -5.36
C GLU A 59 10.51 -1.82 -5.94
N VAL A 60 10.54 -0.82 -5.06
CA VAL A 60 10.77 0.57 -5.48
C VAL A 60 12.22 0.71 -5.96
N MET A 61 12.39 1.01 -7.23
CA MET A 61 13.64 1.55 -7.78
C MET A 61 13.87 2.94 -7.21
N ARG A 62 14.69 3.03 -6.16
CA ARG A 62 15.16 4.32 -5.62
C ARG A 62 16.25 4.87 -6.53
N VAL A 63 15.95 5.94 -7.27
CA VAL A 63 16.98 6.75 -7.92
C VAL A 63 17.47 7.77 -6.88
N SER A 64 18.45 7.38 -6.06
CA SER A 64 19.14 8.31 -5.16
C SER A 64 20.49 8.69 -5.75
N GLY A 65 20.71 9.98 -6.02
CA GLY A 65 21.99 10.51 -6.51
C GLY A 65 23.11 10.59 -5.46
N ALA A 66 23.06 9.78 -4.41
CA ALA A 66 24.09 9.73 -3.39
C ALA A 66 25.02 8.54 -3.68
N ARG A 67 26.25 8.84 -4.09
CA ARG A 67 27.40 7.93 -3.99
C ARG A 67 27.93 7.95 -2.57
#